data_AF-A0A4C1X3H3-F1
#
_entry.id   AF-A0A4C1X3H3-F1
#
_cell.length_a   1.000
_cell.length_b   1.000
_cell.length_c   1.000
_cell.angle_alpha   90.00
_cell.angle_beta   90.00
_cell.angle_gamma   90.00
#
_symmetry.space_group_name_H-M   'P 1'
#
loop_
_entity.id
_entity.type
_entity.pdbx_description
1 polymer ?
#
loop_
_entity_poly.entity_id
_entity_poly.type
_entity_poly.pdbx_seq_one_letter_code
_entity_poly.pdbx_strand_id
1 'polypeptide(L)'
;MVQVMDSCGQFRNVRALLDTGSQSTFISESCARRLGLHRTQYTDSITGLSGTSITNCRGKVMLTIRPCHVDRPILGTTGIVLMKITDNLPNYSLPRELKNEFRGLNLADERFYESRSVELLIGADLLCEIICGGIIRFSPDLPCAVNTIFGHVLMGSVVCPIGNSEHVYNSCFTQSFISHVSIDEILTKFWEIEEVPKIIIDPKNVECESIFRDTHYRDITGRYVVRLPLRSDRPQLGESKQLALKRFYSLEASTM
;
A
#
# COMPACT_ATOMS: atom_id res chain seq x y z
N MET A 1 11.89 16.42 -8.28
CA MET A 1 12.89 16.03 -7.28
C MET A 1 13.25 17.23 -6.45
N VAL A 2 13.47 17.02 -5.14
CA VAL A 2 13.95 18.05 -4.22
C VAL A 2 15.11 17.49 -3.41
N GLN A 3 15.92 18.35 -2.81
CA GLN A 3 16.90 17.94 -1.82
C GLN A 3 16.40 18.27 -0.42
N VAL A 4 16.50 17.31 0.50
CA VAL A 4 16.17 17.47 1.92
C VAL A 4 17.43 17.23 2.75
N MET A 5 17.69 18.10 3.73
CA MET A 5 18.83 17.96 4.64
C MET A 5 18.62 16.77 5.58
N ASP A 6 19.62 15.89 5.69
CA ASP A 6 19.66 14.79 6.64
C ASP A 6 20.25 15.23 8.01
N SER A 7 20.21 14.34 9.00
CA SER A 7 20.73 14.63 10.34
C SER A 7 22.24 14.84 10.41
N CYS A 8 22.98 14.48 9.36
CA CYS A 8 24.41 14.75 9.23
C CYS A 8 24.69 16.10 8.53
N GLY A 9 23.64 16.89 8.21
CA GLY A 9 23.76 18.16 7.50
C GLY A 9 23.98 18.02 5.99
N GLN A 10 23.83 16.81 5.42
CA GLN A 10 23.98 16.57 3.99
C GLN A 10 22.63 16.60 3.27
N PHE A 11 22.59 17.16 2.07
CA PHE A 11 21.39 17.16 1.25
C PHE A 11 21.23 15.85 0.48
N ARG A 12 20.04 15.24 0.59
CA ARG A 12 19.67 13.99 -0.09
C ARG A 12 18.51 14.22 -1.03
N ASN A 13 18.58 13.61 -2.21
CA ASN A 13 17.49 13.66 -3.18
C ASN A 13 16.27 12.90 -2.64
N VAL A 14 15.11 13.53 -2.74
CA VAL A 14 13.80 13.03 -2.33
C VAL A 14 12.81 13.32 -3.44
N ARG A 15 11.94 12.35 -3.73
CA ARG A 15 10.87 12.55 -4.69
C ARG A 15 9.66 13.17 -4.00
N ALA A 16 9.28 14.36 -4.47
CA ALA A 16 8.20 15.15 -3.90
C ALA A 16 7.02 15.27 -4.86
N LEU A 17 5.81 15.28 -4.30
CA LEU A 17 4.58 15.71 -4.94
C LEU A 17 4.24 17.10 -4.39
N LEU A 18 3.89 18.05 -5.25
CA LEU A 18 3.26 19.30 -4.80
C LEU A 18 1.74 19.10 -4.87
N ASP A 19 1.05 19.44 -3.80
CA ASP A 19 -0.39 19.22 -3.66
C ASP A 19 -1.06 20.47 -3.08
N THR A 20 -1.75 21.20 -3.95
CA THR A 20 -2.53 22.39 -3.57
C THR A 20 -3.75 22.06 -2.71
N GLY A 21 -4.20 20.80 -2.68
CA GLY A 21 -5.32 20.35 -1.85
C GLY A 21 -4.92 20.06 -0.41
N SER A 22 -3.61 19.92 -0.14
CA SER A 22 -3.07 19.68 1.20
C SER A 22 -2.69 20.99 1.87
N GLN A 23 -3.12 21.20 3.12
CA GLN A 23 -2.78 22.41 3.89
C GLN A 23 -1.35 22.38 4.47
N SER A 24 -0.77 21.20 4.62
CA SER A 24 0.52 20.98 5.27
C SER A 24 1.43 20.10 4.43
N THR A 25 2.73 20.16 4.73
CA THR A 25 3.73 19.26 4.16
C THR A 25 3.77 17.94 4.93
N PHE A 26 3.84 16.82 4.21
CA PHE A 26 3.92 15.47 4.77
C PHE A 26 5.16 14.75 4.26
N ILE A 27 5.77 13.92 5.11
CA ILE A 27 6.91 13.07 4.77
C ILE A 27 6.61 11.62 5.12
N SER A 28 7.04 10.69 4.27
CA SER A 28 6.91 9.27 4.56
C SER A 28 7.83 8.85 5.71
N GLU A 29 7.34 7.94 6.54
CA GLU A 29 8.08 7.34 7.66
C GLU A 29 9.43 6.76 7.22
N SER A 30 9.44 6.05 6.09
CA SER A 30 10.65 5.46 5.52
C SER A 30 11.68 6.54 5.16
N CYS A 31 11.26 7.65 4.56
CA CYS A 31 12.13 8.77 4.22
C CYS A 31 12.65 9.48 5.47
N ALA A 32 11.78 9.82 6.42
CA ALA A 32 12.18 10.47 7.67
C ALA A 32 13.21 9.64 8.45
N ARG A 33 12.99 8.32 8.53
CA ARG A 33 13.95 7.38 9.15
C ARG A 33 15.27 7.30 8.37
N ARG A 34 15.21 7.22 7.03
CA ARG A 34 16.39 7.17 6.16
C ARG A 34 17.25 8.43 6.26
N LEU A 35 16.62 9.58 6.44
CA LEU A 35 17.28 10.88 6.64
C LEU A 35 17.72 11.11 8.11
N GLY A 36 17.38 10.20 9.03
CA GLY A 36 17.74 10.32 10.44
C GLY A 36 17.06 11.48 11.17
N LEU A 37 15.92 11.97 10.69
CA LEU A 37 15.27 13.16 11.22
C LEU A 37 14.70 12.91 12.63
N HIS A 38 14.97 13.86 13.53
CA HIS A 38 14.45 13.80 14.89
C HIS A 38 12.95 14.10 14.92
N ARG A 39 12.18 13.16 15.44
CA ARG A 39 10.71 13.26 15.55
C ARG A 39 10.28 13.89 16.85
N THR A 40 9.28 14.74 16.76
CA THR A 40 8.58 15.31 17.91
C THR A 40 7.10 14.97 17.84
N GLN A 41 6.42 15.06 18.98
CA GLN A 41 4.99 14.75 19.06
C GLN A 41 4.17 15.71 18.19
N TYR A 42 3.17 15.15 17.52
CA TYR A 42 2.13 15.89 16.81
C TYR A 42 0.78 15.46 17.39
N THR A 43 -0.01 16.43 17.84
CA THR A 43 -1.25 16.20 18.60
C THR A 43 -2.51 16.54 17.82
N ASP A 44 -2.36 17.25 16.71
CA ASP A 44 -3.52 17.71 15.95
C ASP A 44 -4.07 16.56 15.10
N SER A 45 -5.39 16.59 14.88
CA SER A 45 -6.04 15.63 14.00
C SER A 45 -5.77 15.99 12.54
N ILE A 46 -5.49 14.97 11.74
CA ILE A 46 -5.34 15.12 10.29
C ILE A 46 -6.61 14.53 9.67
N THR A 47 -7.25 15.28 8.78
CA THR A 47 -8.42 14.83 8.04
C THR A 47 -8.15 14.84 6.55
N GLY A 48 -8.58 13.79 5.86
CA GLY A 48 -8.52 13.67 4.42
C GLY A 48 -9.85 14.04 3.77
N LEU A 49 -10.01 13.62 2.51
CA LEU A 49 -11.25 13.80 1.76
C LEU A 49 -12.44 13.21 2.54
N SER A 50 -13.58 13.89 2.43
CA SER A 50 -14.82 13.53 3.14
C SER A 50 -14.71 13.55 4.68
N GLY A 51 -13.74 14.28 5.24
CA GLY A 51 -13.56 14.41 6.68
C GLY A 51 -13.02 13.14 7.35
N THR A 52 -12.45 12.22 6.57
CA THR A 52 -11.92 10.96 7.09
C THR A 52 -10.67 11.21 7.94
N SER A 53 -10.71 10.81 9.21
CA SER A 53 -9.56 10.96 10.10
C SER A 53 -8.40 10.05 9.67
N ILE A 54 -7.23 10.66 9.47
CA ILE A 54 -5.99 9.96 9.13
C ILE A 54 -5.28 9.56 10.44
N THR A 55 -5.27 8.27 10.75
CA THR A 55 -4.77 7.73 12.03
C THR A 55 -3.31 7.27 11.99
N ASN A 56 -2.67 7.27 10.82
CA ASN A 56 -1.31 6.75 10.61
C ASN A 56 -0.19 7.80 10.83
N CYS A 57 -0.49 8.88 11.56
CA CYS A 57 0.48 9.91 11.92
C CYS A 57 1.52 9.37 12.94
N ARG A 58 2.80 9.67 12.71
CA ARG A 58 3.94 9.22 13.52
C ARG A 58 4.70 10.38 14.18
N GLY A 59 4.08 11.57 14.22
CA GLY A 59 4.67 12.80 14.74
C GLY A 59 5.03 13.79 13.64
N LYS A 60 5.91 14.73 13.96
CA LYS A 60 6.39 15.75 13.03
C LYS A 60 7.91 15.89 13.08
N VAL A 61 8.49 16.40 11.99
CA VAL A 61 9.91 16.69 11.83
C VAL A 61 10.09 18.10 11.25
N MET A 62 11.22 18.73 11.56
CA MET A 62 11.64 19.94 10.83
C MET A 62 12.31 19.53 9.53
N LEU A 63 11.89 20.13 8.43
CA LEU A 63 12.43 19.90 7.10
C LEU A 63 13.17 21.15 6.64
N THR A 64 14.33 20.94 6.02
CA THR A 64 15.08 21.96 5.29
C THR A 64 15.26 21.47 3.87
N ILE A 65 14.67 22.16 2.89
CA ILE A 65 14.60 21.72 1.50
C ILE A 65 15.25 22.73 0.55
N ARG A 66 15.77 22.24 -0.58
CA ARG A 66 16.33 23.07 -1.65
C ARG A 66 16.22 22.40 -3.03
N PRO A 67 16.44 23.13 -4.13
CA PRO A 67 16.54 22.53 -5.46
C PRO A 67 17.75 21.60 -5.61
N CYS A 68 17.66 20.63 -6.53
CA CYS A 68 18.72 19.64 -6.73
C CYS A 68 19.98 20.20 -7.42
N HIS A 69 19.84 21.27 -8.21
CA HIS A 69 20.89 21.76 -9.11
C HIS A 69 21.46 23.12 -8.71
N VAL A 70 20.93 23.75 -7.66
CA VAL A 70 21.38 25.04 -7.13
C VAL A 70 21.29 25.05 -5.60
N ASP A 71 22.17 25.79 -4.94
CA ASP A 71 22.25 25.82 -3.47
C ASP A 71 21.19 26.72 -2.80
N ARG A 72 20.39 27.43 -3.59
CA ARG A 72 19.36 28.39 -3.15
C ARG A 72 18.12 28.35 -4.05
N PRO A 73 16.94 28.73 -3.53
CA PRO A 73 16.67 29.08 -2.14
C PRO A 73 16.71 27.84 -1.22
N ILE A 74 16.87 28.08 0.09
CA ILE A 74 16.67 27.05 1.12
C ILE A 74 15.39 27.41 1.86
N LEU A 75 14.46 26.47 1.91
CA LEU A 75 13.16 26.65 2.56
C LEU A 75 13.07 25.73 3.79
N GLY A 76 12.46 26.23 4.86
CA GLY A 76 12.18 25.47 6.07
C GLY A 76 10.67 25.23 6.22
N THR A 77 10.26 24.03 6.58
CA THR A 77 8.86 23.75 6.96
C THR A 77 8.79 22.66 8.03
N THR A 78 7.60 22.45 8.60
CA THR A 78 7.27 21.27 9.39
C THR A 78 6.71 20.18 8.48
N GLY A 79 7.34 19.01 8.49
CA GLY A 79 6.82 17.81 7.84
C GLY A 79 6.08 16.93 8.83
N ILE A 80 4.80 16.64 8.57
CA ILE A 80 4.02 15.66 9.32
C ILE A 80 4.38 14.25 8.80
N VAL A 81 4.72 13.33 9.71
CA VAL A 81 5.20 12.00 9.33
C VAL A 81 4.01 11.04 9.17
N LEU A 82 3.84 10.48 7.97
CA LEU A 82 2.83 9.46 7.67
C LEU A 82 3.50 8.13 7.32
N MET A 83 2.85 7.00 7.62
CA MET A 83 3.38 5.68 7.19
C MET A 83 3.56 5.58 5.67
N LYS A 84 2.61 6.13 4.92
CA LYS A 84 2.60 6.20 3.45
C LYS A 84 1.85 7.46 3.04
N ILE A 85 2.34 8.16 2.02
CA ILE A 85 1.71 9.38 1.49
C ILE A 85 0.67 9.03 0.44
N THR A 86 1.09 8.32 -0.60
CA THR A 86 0.25 7.91 -1.72
C THR A 86 0.84 6.66 -2.37
N ASP A 87 0.12 6.07 -3.32
CA ASP A 87 0.64 5.02 -4.19
C ASP A 87 1.76 5.54 -5.11
N ASN A 88 2.34 4.65 -5.90
CA ASN A 88 3.33 5.08 -6.89
C ASN A 88 2.69 6.07 -7.86
N LEU A 89 3.42 7.11 -8.21
CA LEU A 89 3.01 8.05 -9.25
C LEU A 89 4.05 8.04 -10.36
N PRO A 90 3.65 7.89 -11.63
CA PRO A 90 2.36 7.37 -12.07
C PRO A 90 2.09 5.96 -11.49
N ASN A 91 0.82 5.53 -11.42
CA ASN A 91 0.49 4.20 -10.90
C ASN A 91 1.16 3.08 -11.72
N TYR A 92 1.30 3.30 -13.03
CA TYR A 92 2.01 2.44 -13.97
C TYR A 92 3.05 3.27 -14.73
N SER A 93 4.18 2.64 -15.07
CA SER A 93 5.20 3.32 -15.85
C SER A 93 4.66 3.69 -17.23
N LEU A 94 4.90 4.93 -17.65
CA LEU A 94 4.55 5.46 -18.95
C LEU A 94 5.63 5.11 -19.99
N PRO A 95 5.30 5.15 -21.28
CA PRO A 95 6.29 5.06 -22.35
C PRO A 95 7.40 6.11 -22.16
N ARG A 96 8.65 5.67 -22.26
CA ARG A 96 9.82 6.54 -22.05
C ARG A 96 9.92 7.63 -23.14
N GLU A 97 9.38 7.34 -24.31
CA GLU A 97 9.33 8.20 -25.49
C GLU A 97 8.58 9.51 -25.21
N LEU A 98 7.66 9.51 -24.24
CA LEU A 98 6.95 10.70 -23.76
C LEU A 98 7.90 11.82 -23.31
N LYS A 99 9.12 11.47 -22.90
CA LYS A 99 10.16 12.45 -22.58
C LYS A 99 10.50 13.37 -23.77
N ASN A 100 10.25 12.91 -25.00
CA ASN A 100 10.49 13.71 -26.20
C ASN A 100 9.57 14.93 -26.30
N GLU A 101 8.34 14.82 -25.79
CA GLU A 101 7.35 15.92 -25.76
C GLU A 101 7.80 17.08 -24.87
N PHE A 102 8.63 16.79 -23.86
CA PHE A 102 9.10 17.76 -22.87
C PHE A 102 10.58 18.16 -23.08
N ARG A 103 11.14 17.90 -24.27
CA ARG A 103 12.53 18.28 -24.58
C ARG A 103 12.72 19.78 -24.45
N GLY A 104 13.85 20.17 -23.86
CA GLY A 104 14.21 21.57 -23.63
C GLY A 104 13.64 22.16 -22.34
N LEU A 105 12.73 21.44 -21.65
CA LEU A 105 12.34 21.81 -20.30
C LEU A 105 13.40 21.35 -19.29
N ASN A 106 13.73 22.21 -18.34
CA ASN A 106 14.46 21.82 -17.14
C ASN A 106 13.49 21.10 -16.19
N LEU A 107 13.30 19.79 -16.34
CA LEU A 107 12.33 19.04 -15.55
C LEU A 107 12.83 18.81 -14.12
N ALA A 108 11.95 19.05 -13.14
CA ALA A 108 12.27 18.76 -11.75
C ALA A 108 12.44 17.24 -11.49
N ASP A 109 11.76 16.39 -12.24
CA ASP A 109 11.89 14.92 -12.19
C ASP A 109 12.11 14.34 -13.59
N GLU A 110 13.38 14.10 -13.95
CA GLU A 110 13.79 13.50 -15.23
C GLU A 110 13.31 12.05 -15.44
N ARG A 111 12.78 11.42 -14.38
CA ARG A 111 12.25 10.05 -14.35
C ARG A 111 10.75 10.05 -14.02
N PHE A 112 10.03 11.14 -14.34
CA PHE A 112 8.60 11.28 -14.09
C PHE A 112 7.74 10.15 -14.68
N TYR A 113 8.20 9.51 -15.75
CA TYR A 113 7.50 8.44 -16.46
C TYR A 113 7.55 7.08 -15.72
N GLU A 114 8.39 6.92 -14.70
CA GLU A 114 8.52 5.65 -13.99
C GLU A 114 7.55 5.57 -12.80
N SER A 115 6.82 4.47 -12.67
CA SER A 115 5.99 4.19 -11.49
C SER A 115 6.84 4.01 -10.25
N ARG A 116 6.87 5.05 -9.41
CA ARG A 116 7.74 5.12 -8.23
C ARG A 116 7.04 5.80 -7.07
N SER A 117 7.46 5.48 -5.86
CA SER A 117 6.91 6.06 -4.64
C SER A 117 7.20 7.57 -4.55
N VAL A 118 6.29 8.28 -3.90
CA VAL A 118 6.50 9.66 -3.44
C VAL A 118 6.86 9.62 -1.97
N GLU A 119 7.93 10.32 -1.60
CA GLU A 119 8.46 10.30 -0.24
C GLU A 119 8.16 11.57 0.55
N LEU A 120 7.82 12.66 -0.16
CA LEU A 120 7.44 13.97 0.39
C LEU A 120 6.21 14.50 -0.36
N LEU A 121 5.22 15.03 0.34
CA LEU A 121 4.13 15.82 -0.21
C LEU A 121 4.27 17.23 0.33
N ILE A 122 4.32 18.23 -0.55
CA ILE A 122 4.44 19.63 -0.19
C ILE A 122 3.08 20.30 -0.36
N GLY A 123 2.57 20.84 0.73
CA GLY A 123 1.25 21.47 0.78
C GLY A 123 1.28 22.97 0.54
N ALA A 124 0.12 23.59 0.75
CA ALA A 124 -0.11 25.03 0.64
C ALA A 124 0.79 25.86 1.57
N ASP A 125 1.31 25.27 2.64
CA ASP A 125 2.25 25.89 3.57
C ASP A 125 3.55 26.38 2.90
N LEU A 126 3.98 25.73 1.82
CA LEU A 126 5.18 26.12 1.07
C LEU A 126 4.93 26.49 -0.39
N LEU A 127 3.77 26.13 -0.95
CA LEU A 127 3.52 26.25 -2.39
C LEU A 127 3.68 27.68 -2.93
N CYS A 128 3.30 28.70 -2.16
CA CYS A 128 3.46 30.10 -2.55
C CYS A 128 4.93 30.53 -2.72
N GLU A 129 5.86 29.89 -2.02
CA GLU A 129 7.30 30.16 -2.16
C GLU A 129 7.95 29.33 -3.29
N ILE A 130 7.30 28.23 -3.69
CA ILE A 130 7.84 27.27 -4.66
C ILE A 130 7.41 27.59 -6.08
N ILE A 131 6.15 27.99 -6.28
CA ILE A 131 5.59 28.27 -7.60
C ILE A 131 6.08 29.65 -8.05
N CYS A 132 6.85 29.69 -9.14
CA CYS A 132 7.38 30.95 -9.69
C CYS A 132 6.42 31.64 -10.67
N GLY A 133 5.28 31.00 -10.95
CA GLY A 133 4.38 31.41 -12.03
C GLY A 133 4.85 30.95 -13.41
N GLY A 134 3.95 31.00 -14.38
CA GLY A 134 4.17 30.46 -15.72
C GLY A 134 3.70 29.01 -15.85
N ILE A 135 2.87 28.78 -16.86
CA ILE A 135 2.35 27.46 -17.23
C ILE A 135 2.58 27.29 -18.73
N ILE A 136 3.32 26.24 -19.10
CA ILE A 136 3.47 25.82 -20.48
C ILE A 136 2.42 24.76 -20.75
N ARG A 137 1.51 25.03 -21.67
CA ARG A 137 0.45 24.11 -22.06
C ARG A 137 0.86 23.37 -23.33
N PHE A 138 0.62 22.07 -23.33
CA PHE A 138 0.82 21.19 -24.49
C PHE A 138 -0.54 20.84 -25.10
N SER A 139 -0.61 19.74 -25.86
CA SER A 139 -1.89 19.20 -26.31
C SER A 139 -2.76 18.78 -25.11
N PRO A 140 -4.09 18.67 -25.28
CA PRO A 140 -5.00 18.23 -24.22
C PRO A 140 -4.66 16.86 -23.61
N ASP A 141 -3.96 16.02 -24.37
CA ASP A 141 -3.55 14.66 -23.96
C ASP A 141 -2.25 14.64 -23.14
N LEU A 142 -1.63 15.80 -22.94
CA LEU A 142 -0.37 15.96 -22.24
C LEU A 142 -0.53 16.89 -21.02
N PRO A 143 0.22 16.63 -19.93
CA PRO A 143 0.25 17.49 -18.76
C PRO A 143 0.88 18.83 -19.14
N CYS A 144 0.44 19.89 -18.48
CA CYS A 144 1.11 21.18 -18.56
C CYS A 144 2.41 21.17 -17.75
N ALA A 145 3.36 22.05 -18.04
CA ALA A 145 4.55 22.23 -17.22
C ALA A 145 4.44 23.54 -16.42
N VAL A 146 4.48 23.44 -15.10
CA VAL A 146 4.47 24.56 -14.16
C VAL A 146 5.89 24.89 -13.77
N ASN A 147 6.28 26.16 -13.88
CA ASN A 147 7.60 26.59 -13.47
C ASN A 147 7.69 26.79 -11.96
N THR A 148 8.70 26.18 -11.34
CA THR A 148 8.95 26.22 -9.89
C THR A 148 10.43 26.44 -9.61
N ILE A 149 10.78 26.73 -8.35
CA ILE A 149 12.18 26.81 -7.92
C ILE A 149 12.95 25.49 -8.12
N PHE A 150 12.25 24.36 -8.27
CA PHE A 150 12.84 23.04 -8.50
C PHE A 150 13.00 22.70 -10.00
N GLY A 151 12.59 23.60 -10.90
CA GLY A 151 12.44 23.35 -12.33
C GLY A 151 10.98 23.21 -12.74
N HIS A 152 10.78 22.76 -13.97
CA HIS A 152 9.48 22.48 -14.56
C HIS A 152 8.89 21.21 -13.97
N VAL A 153 7.68 21.36 -13.48
CA VAL A 153 6.91 20.33 -12.82
C VAL A 153 5.71 20.01 -13.71
N LEU A 154 5.57 18.76 -14.15
CA LEU A 154 4.48 18.35 -15.05
C LEU A 154 3.20 18.14 -14.28
N MET A 155 2.12 18.83 -14.63
CA MET A 155 0.82 18.81 -13.94
C MET A 155 -0.31 18.42 -14.89
N GLY A 156 -1.02 17.34 -14.54
CA GLY A 156 -2.22 16.88 -15.25
C GLY A 156 -2.18 15.39 -15.61
N SER A 157 -3.08 15.00 -16.50
CA SER A 157 -3.16 13.63 -17.00
C SER A 157 -2.41 13.50 -18.33
N VAL A 158 -1.91 12.30 -18.59
CA VAL A 158 -1.40 11.85 -19.88
C VAL A 158 -2.38 10.81 -20.40
N VAL A 159 -2.83 10.96 -21.64
CA VAL A 159 -3.57 9.90 -22.33
C VAL A 159 -2.58 9.12 -23.19
N CYS A 160 -2.37 7.84 -22.85
CA CYS A 160 -1.52 6.96 -23.65
C CYS A 160 -2.38 5.83 -24.22
N PRO A 161 -2.43 5.64 -25.55
CA PRO A 161 -3.00 4.42 -26.10
C PRO A 161 -2.07 3.24 -25.74
N ILE A 162 -2.56 2.27 -24.97
CA ILE A 162 -1.87 0.99 -24.75
C ILE A 162 -2.77 -0.11 -25.31
N GLY A 163 -2.41 -0.63 -26.49
CA GLY A 163 -3.25 -1.60 -27.21
C GLY A 163 -4.47 -0.96 -27.89
N ASN A 164 -5.61 -1.67 -27.87
CA ASN A 164 -6.88 -1.20 -28.45
C ASN A 164 -7.73 -0.35 -27.48
N SER A 165 -7.20 -0.02 -26.30
CA SER A 165 -7.89 0.73 -25.25
C SER A 165 -7.15 2.02 -24.90
N GLU A 166 -7.91 3.12 -24.85
CA GLU A 166 -7.42 4.40 -24.35
C GLU A 166 -7.30 4.33 -22.82
N HIS A 167 -6.08 4.45 -22.31
CA HIS A 167 -5.82 4.48 -20.87
C HIS A 167 -5.40 5.89 -20.46
N VAL A 168 -6.14 6.47 -19.51
CA VAL A 168 -5.79 7.75 -18.89
C VAL A 168 -4.85 7.46 -17.72
N TYR A 169 -3.61 7.94 -17.82
CA TYR A 169 -2.63 7.87 -16.75
C TYR A 169 -2.45 9.24 -16.12
N ASN A 170 -2.48 9.31 -14.80
CA ASN A 170 -2.25 10.57 -14.11
C ASN A 170 -0.75 10.83 -14.01
N SER A 171 -0.25 11.86 -14.70
CA SER A 171 1.13 12.30 -14.65
C SER A 171 1.27 13.49 -13.71
N CYS A 172 1.15 13.17 -12.41
CA CYS A 172 1.48 14.04 -11.28
C CYS A 172 0.73 15.40 -11.22
N PHE A 173 0.60 15.91 -9.99
CA PHE A 173 0.00 17.20 -9.59
C PHE A 173 -1.51 17.30 -9.82
N THR A 174 -2.21 17.28 -8.69
CA THR A 174 -3.67 17.21 -8.52
C THR A 174 -4.27 15.88 -8.98
N GLN A 175 -4.62 15.08 -7.98
CA GLN A 175 -5.32 13.82 -8.15
C GLN A 175 -6.78 14.12 -8.51
N SER A 176 -7.09 14.25 -9.80
CA SER A 176 -8.41 13.86 -10.28
C SER A 176 -8.40 12.33 -10.35
N PHE A 177 -9.09 11.68 -9.41
CA PHE A 177 -9.38 10.26 -9.51
C PHE A 177 -10.27 10.03 -10.75
N ILE A 178 -9.65 9.80 -11.90
CA ILE A 178 -10.24 8.99 -12.96
C ILE A 178 -9.21 7.92 -13.29
N SER A 179 -9.01 7.02 -12.34
CA SER A 179 -8.57 5.68 -12.71
C SER A 179 -9.78 5.01 -13.34
N HIS A 180 -9.77 4.80 -14.66
CA HIS A 180 -10.61 3.80 -15.32
C HIS A 180 -10.15 2.38 -14.92
N VAL A 181 -9.96 2.12 -13.62
CA VAL A 181 -10.08 0.75 -13.13
C VAL A 181 -11.57 0.54 -13.08
N SER A 182 -12.12 -0.25 -14.01
CA SER A 182 -13.54 -0.54 -13.95
C SER A 182 -13.80 -1.13 -12.56
N ILE A 183 -14.85 -0.65 -11.90
CA ILE A 183 -15.35 -1.26 -10.66
C ILE A 183 -15.50 -2.78 -10.87
N ASP A 184 -15.79 -3.20 -12.10
CA ASP A 184 -15.88 -4.59 -12.52
C ASP A 184 -14.57 -5.38 -12.30
N GLU A 185 -13.38 -4.83 -12.57
CA GLU A 185 -12.12 -5.56 -12.30
C GLU A 185 -11.87 -5.77 -10.80
N ILE A 186 -12.20 -4.77 -9.98
CA ILE A 186 -12.06 -4.85 -8.51
C ILE A 186 -13.08 -5.84 -7.95
N LEU A 187 -14.33 -5.78 -8.42
CA LEU A 187 -15.37 -6.73 -8.06
C LEU A 187 -15.00 -8.14 -8.50
N THR A 188 -14.49 -8.32 -9.71
CA THR A 188 -14.09 -9.64 -10.23
C THR A 188 -13.01 -10.26 -9.35
N LYS A 189 -11.96 -9.50 -9.01
CA LYS A 189 -10.90 -9.99 -8.11
C LYS A 189 -11.40 -10.23 -6.69
N PHE A 190 -12.35 -9.44 -6.20
CA PHE A 190 -12.99 -9.68 -4.90
C PHE A 190 -13.73 -11.02 -4.91
N TRP A 191 -14.52 -11.30 -5.95
CA TRP A 191 -15.23 -12.57 -6.10
C TRP A 191 -14.27 -13.76 -6.28
N GLU A 192 -13.18 -13.61 -7.03
CA GLU A 192 -12.15 -14.66 -7.19
C GLU A 192 -11.45 -15.02 -5.87
N ILE A 193 -11.31 -14.08 -4.93
CA ILE A 193 -10.65 -14.28 -3.63
C ILE A 193 -11.63 -14.85 -2.59
N GLU A 194 -12.91 -14.46 -2.62
CA GLU A 194 -13.94 -15.00 -1.73
C GLU A 194 -14.51 -16.35 -2.19
N GLU A 195 -14.28 -16.76 -3.45
CA GLU A 195 -14.68 -18.09 -3.90
C GLU A 195 -13.95 -19.18 -3.11
N VAL A 196 -14.74 -20.00 -2.40
CA VAL A 196 -14.25 -21.18 -1.69
C VAL A 196 -13.52 -22.07 -2.70
N PRO A 197 -12.26 -22.48 -2.44
CA PRO A 197 -11.51 -23.29 -3.39
C PRO A 197 -12.32 -24.53 -3.74
N LYS A 198 -12.42 -24.82 -5.05
CA LYS A 198 -13.07 -26.04 -5.56
C LYS A 198 -12.52 -27.24 -4.79
N ILE A 199 -13.39 -27.89 -4.03
CA ILE A 199 -13.05 -29.06 -3.21
C ILE A 199 -12.42 -30.08 -4.15
N ILE A 200 -11.10 -30.28 -4.02
CA ILE A 200 -10.43 -31.42 -4.64
C ILE A 200 -11.00 -32.64 -3.93
N ILE A 201 -11.83 -33.40 -4.63
CA ILE A 201 -12.45 -34.61 -4.09
C ILE A 201 -11.32 -35.66 -3.98
N ASP A 202 -10.64 -35.68 -2.84
CA ASP A 202 -9.81 -36.83 -2.46
C ASP A 202 -10.76 -38.02 -2.24
N PRO A 203 -10.57 -39.16 -2.92
CA PRO A 203 -11.36 -40.37 -2.67
C PRO A 203 -11.44 -40.77 -1.19
N LYS A 204 -10.41 -40.45 -0.40
CA LYS A 204 -10.39 -40.70 1.06
C LYS A 204 -11.36 -39.80 1.81
N ASN A 205 -11.60 -38.57 1.35
CA ASN A 205 -12.58 -37.67 1.94
C ASN A 205 -14.00 -38.16 1.69
N VAL A 206 -14.27 -38.74 0.50
CA VAL A 206 -15.57 -39.36 0.17
C VAL A 206 -15.85 -40.57 1.08
N GLU A 207 -14.85 -41.42 1.33
CA GLU A 207 -14.99 -42.56 2.25
C GLU A 207 -15.26 -42.10 3.69
N CYS A 208 -14.49 -41.12 4.19
CA CYS A 208 -14.71 -40.53 5.51
C CYS A 208 -16.11 -39.89 5.64
N GLU A 209 -16.55 -39.17 4.61
CA GLU A 209 -17.88 -38.53 4.58
C GLU A 209 -19.00 -39.57 4.58
N SER A 210 -18.87 -40.67 3.81
CA SER A 210 -19.86 -41.76 3.85
C SER A 210 -19.91 -42.42 5.23
N ILE A 211 -18.76 -42.74 5.84
CA ILE A 211 -18.73 -43.33 7.19
C ILE A 211 -19.41 -42.40 8.19
N PHE A 212 -19.13 -41.10 8.14
CA PHE A 212 -19.78 -40.13 9.01
C PHE A 212 -21.29 -40.10 8.77
N ARG A 213 -21.74 -39.95 7.51
CA ARG A 213 -23.17 -39.91 7.18
C ARG A 213 -23.90 -41.16 7.65
N ASP A 214 -23.33 -42.34 7.45
CA ASP A 214 -23.99 -43.61 7.69
C ASP A 214 -23.98 -44.02 9.18
N THR A 215 -23.03 -43.51 9.96
CA THR A 215 -22.83 -43.93 11.36
C THR A 215 -23.05 -42.84 12.38
N HIS A 216 -23.20 -41.57 11.95
CA HIS A 216 -23.60 -40.51 12.85
C HIS A 216 -25.09 -40.63 13.17
N TYR A 217 -25.43 -40.42 14.43
CA TYR A 217 -26.80 -40.25 14.85
C TYR A 217 -26.84 -39.41 16.11
N ARG A 218 -28.05 -38.99 16.49
CA ARG A 218 -28.30 -38.30 17.75
C ARG A 218 -28.96 -39.27 18.71
N ASP A 219 -28.40 -39.42 19.90
CA ASP A 219 -29.02 -40.28 20.91
C ASP A 219 -30.28 -39.63 21.51
N ILE A 220 -31.00 -40.39 22.35
CA ILE A 220 -32.22 -39.93 23.01
C ILE A 220 -32.00 -38.75 23.96
N THR A 221 -30.75 -38.48 24.36
CA THR A 221 -30.36 -37.34 25.21
C THR A 221 -29.96 -36.11 24.39
N GLY A 222 -29.97 -36.21 23.06
CA GLY A 222 -29.59 -35.14 22.16
C GLY A 222 -28.08 -35.03 21.91
N ARG A 223 -27.27 -36.01 22.29
CA ARG A 223 -25.82 -36.03 22.03
C ARG A 223 -25.53 -36.63 20.66
N TYR A 224 -24.53 -36.08 19.97
CA TYR A 224 -24.03 -36.67 18.74
C TYR A 224 -23.19 -37.90 19.07
N VAL A 225 -23.55 -39.01 18.45
CA VAL A 225 -22.74 -40.23 18.45
C VAL A 225 -22.13 -40.35 17.06
N VAL A 226 -20.80 -40.41 17.03
CA VAL A 226 -20.03 -40.53 15.78
C VAL A 226 -19.11 -41.72 15.92
N ARG A 227 -19.07 -42.58 14.90
CA ARG A 227 -18.13 -43.70 14.87
C ARG A 227 -16.74 -43.17 14.50
N LEU A 228 -15.72 -43.60 15.21
CA LEU A 228 -14.34 -43.30 14.85
C LEU A 228 -13.98 -44.04 13.54
N PRO A 229 -13.70 -43.34 12.43
CA PRO A 229 -13.32 -43.97 11.18
C PRO A 229 -11.91 -44.56 11.32
N LEU A 230 -11.73 -45.77 10.81
CA LEU A 230 -10.50 -46.53 10.93
C LEU A 230 -10.08 -46.97 9.53
N ARG A 231 -8.84 -46.70 9.17
CA ARG A 231 -8.31 -47.13 7.86
C ARG A 231 -8.27 -48.65 7.78
N SER A 232 -8.52 -49.17 6.58
CA SER A 232 -8.51 -50.60 6.26
C SER A 232 -7.15 -51.25 6.47
N ASP A 233 -6.06 -50.49 6.34
CA ASP A 233 -4.67 -50.93 6.52
C ASP A 233 -4.13 -50.80 7.96
N ARG A 234 -5.01 -50.55 8.94
CA ARG A 234 -4.58 -50.36 10.33
C ARG A 234 -3.95 -51.64 10.90
N PRO A 235 -2.89 -51.51 11.71
CA PRO A 235 -2.43 -52.63 12.54
C PRO A 235 -3.54 -53.07 13.49
N GLN A 236 -3.63 -54.38 13.75
CA GLN A 236 -4.57 -54.89 14.73
C GLN A 236 -4.29 -54.25 16.09
N LEU A 237 -5.29 -53.60 16.66
CA LEU A 237 -5.21 -53.12 18.04
C LEU A 237 -5.12 -54.36 18.94
N GLY A 238 -4.00 -54.53 19.63
CA GLY A 238 -3.81 -55.61 20.59
C GLY A 238 -4.64 -55.41 21.86
N GLU A 239 -4.47 -56.32 22.82
CA GLU A 239 -5.17 -56.33 24.13
C GLU A 239 -4.66 -55.22 25.08
N SER A 240 -4.85 -53.96 24.69
CA SER A 240 -4.42 -52.79 25.47
C SER A 240 -5.30 -52.54 26.70
N LYS A 241 -6.53 -53.08 26.71
CA LYS A 241 -7.52 -52.89 27.78
C LYS A 241 -7.02 -53.39 29.13
N GLN A 242 -6.44 -54.59 29.19
CA GLN A 242 -5.95 -55.17 30.44
C GLN A 242 -4.78 -54.37 31.02
N LEU A 243 -3.84 -53.96 30.16
CA LEU A 243 -2.71 -53.14 30.57
C LEU A 243 -3.14 -51.74 31.02
N ALA A 244 -4.10 -51.13 30.33
CA ALA A 244 -4.67 -49.84 30.70
C ALA A 244 -5.40 -49.91 32.05
N LEU A 245 -6.22 -50.94 32.28
CA LEU A 245 -6.88 -51.18 33.56
C LEU A 245 -5.88 -51.38 34.70
N LYS A 246 -4.82 -52.17 34.47
CA LYS A 246 -3.76 -52.39 35.47
C LYS A 246 -3.06 -51.08 35.84
N ARG A 247 -2.74 -50.24 34.85
CA ARG A 247 -2.15 -48.90 35.07
C ARG A 247 -3.10 -47.97 35.80
N PHE A 248 -4.37 -47.96 35.41
CA PHE A 248 -5.41 -47.15 36.04
C PHE A 248 -5.57 -47.50 37.52
N TYR A 249 -5.75 -48.77 37.87
CA TYR A 249 -5.86 -49.19 39.28
C TYR A 249 -4.57 -48.94 40.07
N SER A 250 -3.40 -49.08 39.44
CA SER A 250 -2.14 -48.73 40.09
C SER A 250 -2.04 -47.24 40.41
N LEU A 251 -2.55 -46.37 39.53
CA LEU A 251 -2.63 -44.92 39.76
C LEU A 251 -3.64 -44.59 40.88
N GLU A 252 -4.82 -45.18 40.86
CA GLU A 252 -5.83 -44.97 41.92
C GLU A 252 -5.31 -45.45 43.29
N ALA A 253 -4.60 -46.57 43.35
CA ALA A 253 -3.98 -47.08 44.58
C ALA A 253 -2.80 -46.23 45.07
N SER A 254 -2.19 -45.40 44.21
CA SER A 254 -1.09 -44.49 44.58
C SER A 254 -1.58 -43.11 45.03
N THR A 255 -2.88 -42.85 44.95
CA THR A 255 -3.51 -41.55 45.27
C THR A 255 -4.34 -41.61 46.57
N MET A 256 -4.27 -42.73 47.30
CA MET A 256 -4.70 -42.90 48.70
C MET A 256 -3.47 -43.12 49.57
#